data_AF-A0A3D8HLE2-F1
#
_entry.id   AF-A0A3D8HLE2-F1
#
_cell.length_a   1.000
_cell.length_b   1.000
_cell.length_c   1.000
_cell.angle_alpha   90.00
_cell.angle_beta   90.00
_cell.angle_gamma   90.00
#
_symmetry.space_group_name_H-M   'P 1'
#
loop_
_entity.id
_entity.type
_entity.pdbx_description
1 polymer ?
#
loop_
_entity_poly.entity_id
_entity_poly.type
_entity_poly.pdbx_seq_one_letter_code
_entity_poly.pdbx_strand_id
1 'polypeptide(L)'
;MKHNKLNEILRQITKSKKAKSSALLLAPALLANALFALEFGGVGNVSAGMGGAGVALKQSQWTLYYNPALLGIVNKSSFGYSFGAEYKETNLLAATNIDRNNIEEMYKELDGLFKGTATNNSRGGGSQPVVSGRSATPQNVAPQANSKNLQLSGAFGDVVRNLLGKGSSDTVTDSDLTEYLKKHGGGENPSSVDEALQKMSSSDFEGVKKDLEAAIKKTEGTHPDSGLGILAGIVSGLTPENLKGALEQVGSGENIDITGLLSKMGGITLKAGSSSTLNTFLKDMETINGIIAQNDLNVSTQNGLIITYSGKDNNWGISLGLLASAYANAHADIDKTHNQIIIKSGSDYYGISVGSGGVTIDKSDETKYNDSSILTGNHHITSNAIAFGELPIGYGYAWHSRAGTFGLGLAGKYIHAAGYILEASGSYDSIGKAISFNSKDIVQTSTWGVDVGLVYVPTFSKNLIFGLVGKNLNAPKIKTNKKTIELNRQVRAGVSYSLWKERIVFALDADLLANQTLSTVRPYSQMIGGGVMFDFKYVDLRFGSMYDFRDTTKEGVILTGGINILGFLDIAVQSNLNLTSIPQISKNLQLPSYLNVKIGGGFSW
;
A
#
# COMPACT_ATOMS: atom_id res chain seq x y z
N MET A 1 56.84 -13.11 -34.78
CA MET A 1 56.21 -14.36 -35.28
C MET A 1 54.88 -14.63 -34.56
N LYS A 2 53.84 -13.80 -34.78
CA LYS A 2 52.48 -13.97 -34.21
C LYS A 2 51.44 -13.30 -35.12
N HIS A 3 51.26 -13.83 -36.33
CA HIS A 3 50.24 -13.35 -37.27
C HIS A 3 49.56 -14.47 -38.10
N ASN A 4 49.63 -15.72 -37.65
CA ASN A 4 49.07 -16.86 -38.41
C ASN A 4 48.04 -17.73 -37.69
N LYS A 5 47.61 -17.42 -36.46
CA LYS A 5 46.55 -18.20 -35.76
C LYS A 5 45.13 -17.63 -35.89
N LEU A 6 44.97 -16.37 -36.28
CA LEU A 6 43.63 -15.74 -36.38
C LEU A 6 42.95 -16.06 -37.73
N ASN A 7 43.73 -16.17 -38.81
CA ASN A 7 43.21 -16.53 -40.14
C ASN A 7 42.86 -18.01 -40.28
N GLU A 8 43.39 -18.89 -39.40
CA GLU A 8 43.10 -20.32 -39.42
C GLU A 8 41.78 -20.65 -38.70
N ILE A 9 41.41 -19.87 -37.68
CA ILE A 9 40.13 -19.99 -36.97
C ILE A 9 38.97 -19.46 -37.83
N LEU A 10 39.17 -18.36 -38.57
CA LEU A 10 38.16 -17.80 -39.47
C LEU A 10 37.87 -18.71 -40.69
N ARG A 11 38.87 -19.52 -41.11
CA ARG A 11 38.76 -20.39 -42.29
C ARG A 11 38.11 -21.75 -42.01
N GLN A 12 38.04 -22.18 -40.74
CA GLN A 12 37.27 -23.37 -40.35
C GLN A 12 35.76 -23.11 -40.26
N ILE A 13 35.33 -21.86 -40.08
CA ILE A 13 33.91 -21.50 -39.94
C ILE A 13 33.19 -21.44 -41.31
N THR A 14 33.92 -21.29 -42.43
CA THR A 14 33.32 -21.05 -43.76
C THR A 14 33.18 -22.27 -44.68
N LYS A 15 33.55 -23.49 -44.26
CA LYS A 15 33.45 -24.70 -45.07
C LYS A 15 32.59 -25.79 -44.41
N SER A 16 31.28 -25.56 -44.38
CA SER A 16 30.30 -26.64 -44.20
C SER A 16 29.04 -26.36 -45.02
N LYS A 17 29.03 -26.86 -46.27
CA LYS A 17 27.82 -27.03 -47.06
C LYS A 17 27.20 -28.37 -46.67
N LYS A 18 26.32 -28.37 -45.66
CA LYS A 18 25.19 -29.31 -45.48
C LYS A 18 24.58 -29.11 -44.08
N ALA A 19 23.66 -28.16 -43.96
CA ALA A 19 22.57 -28.19 -42.98
C ALA A 19 21.53 -27.14 -43.40
N LYS A 20 20.53 -27.59 -44.16
CA LYS A 20 19.22 -26.92 -44.17
C LYS A 20 18.63 -27.11 -42.77
N SER A 21 17.92 -26.09 -42.28
CA SER A 21 17.06 -26.10 -41.08
C SER A 21 17.75 -26.02 -39.71
N SER A 22 18.49 -24.94 -39.41
CA SER A 22 18.76 -24.53 -38.01
C SER A 22 19.03 -23.03 -37.79
N ALA A 23 18.83 -22.16 -38.78
CA ALA A 23 19.08 -20.72 -38.63
C ALA A 23 17.92 -19.95 -37.96
N LEU A 24 16.91 -20.65 -37.41
CA LEU A 24 15.76 -20.07 -36.70
C LEU A 24 15.87 -20.18 -35.18
N LEU A 25 17.02 -20.59 -34.63
CA LEU A 25 17.16 -20.86 -33.19
C LEU A 25 18.29 -20.08 -32.49
N LEU A 26 18.94 -19.13 -33.18
CA LEU A 26 19.94 -18.24 -32.57
C LEU A 26 19.46 -16.80 -32.36
N ALA A 27 18.18 -16.52 -32.63
CA ALA A 27 17.53 -15.25 -32.34
C ALA A 27 16.98 -15.06 -30.91
N PRO A 28 16.77 -16.08 -30.04
CA PRO A 28 16.30 -15.83 -28.67
C PRO A 28 17.42 -15.58 -27.63
N ALA A 29 18.68 -15.92 -27.94
CA ALA A 29 19.74 -15.98 -26.93
C ALA A 29 20.55 -14.67 -26.72
N LEU A 30 20.23 -13.59 -27.44
CA LEU A 30 20.85 -12.26 -27.28
C LEU A 30 19.93 -11.22 -26.61
N LEU A 31 18.77 -11.63 -26.09
CA LEU A 31 17.78 -10.76 -25.42
C LEU A 31 17.84 -10.78 -23.89
N ALA A 32 18.81 -11.48 -23.28
CA ALA A 32 18.92 -11.59 -21.83
C ALA A 32 20.06 -10.71 -21.28
N ASN A 33 19.87 -9.40 -21.28
CA ASN A 33 20.44 -8.54 -20.25
C ASN A 33 19.32 -7.64 -19.74
N ALA A 34 19.02 -7.75 -18.45
CA ALA A 34 17.89 -7.14 -17.79
C ALA A 34 17.91 -5.61 -17.96
N LEU A 35 17.03 -5.13 -18.85
CA LEU A 35 16.76 -3.74 -19.17
C LEU A 35 15.29 -3.51 -18.80
N PHE A 36 15.04 -2.59 -17.86
CA PHE A 36 13.70 -2.33 -17.36
C PHE A 36 13.42 -0.84 -17.54
N ALA A 37 12.32 -0.40 -18.17
CA ALA A 37 12.05 1.00 -18.60
C ALA A 37 11.07 1.81 -17.77
N LEU A 38 11.20 3.14 -17.63
CA LEU A 38 10.13 3.95 -16.98
C LEU A 38 8.72 3.52 -17.47
N GLU A 39 7.73 3.44 -16.57
CA GLU A 39 6.38 2.90 -16.84
C GLU A 39 5.80 3.41 -18.18
N PHE A 40 5.13 2.51 -18.91
CA PHE A 40 4.52 2.88 -20.19
C PHE A 40 3.37 3.85 -19.95
N GLY A 41 3.61 5.11 -20.26
CA GLY A 41 2.57 6.14 -20.18
C GLY A 41 1.39 5.88 -21.10
N GLY A 42 0.20 6.29 -20.67
CA GLY A 42 -0.98 6.34 -21.51
C GLY A 42 -1.26 7.78 -21.95
N VAL A 43 -1.08 8.07 -23.24
CA VAL A 43 -1.55 9.35 -23.82
C VAL A 43 -2.78 9.08 -24.66
N GLY A 44 -3.82 9.89 -24.52
CA GLY A 44 -5.05 9.72 -25.26
C GLY A 44 -6.12 8.97 -24.49
N ASN A 45 -7.35 9.46 -24.67
CA ASN A 45 -8.49 9.01 -23.90
C ASN A 45 -9.03 7.64 -24.34
N VAL A 46 -8.95 7.32 -25.64
CA VAL A 46 -9.43 6.03 -26.18
C VAL A 46 -8.72 4.86 -25.52
N SER A 47 -7.39 4.89 -25.55
CA SER A 47 -6.61 3.82 -24.92
C SER A 47 -6.84 3.80 -23.40
N ALA A 48 -6.91 4.97 -22.76
CA ALA A 48 -7.18 5.04 -21.33
C ALA A 48 -8.53 4.39 -20.95
N GLY A 49 -9.60 4.60 -21.73
CA GLY A 49 -10.91 3.97 -21.51
C GLY A 49 -10.98 2.49 -21.93
N MET A 50 -9.96 1.96 -22.59
CA MET A 50 -9.86 0.57 -23.07
C MET A 50 -8.77 -0.23 -22.35
N GLY A 51 -8.53 0.04 -21.05
CA GLY A 51 -7.52 -0.68 -20.28
C GLY A 51 -6.08 -0.47 -20.77
N GLY A 52 -5.77 0.69 -21.35
CA GLY A 52 -4.43 1.00 -21.87
C GLY A 52 -4.09 0.35 -23.21
N ALA A 53 -5.05 -0.30 -23.88
CA ALA A 53 -4.86 -0.91 -25.18
C ALA A 53 -4.81 0.13 -26.31
N GLY A 54 -3.83 0.04 -27.20
CA GLY A 54 -3.63 1.00 -28.28
C GLY A 54 -2.65 0.55 -29.37
N VAL A 55 -1.84 -0.48 -29.13
CA VAL A 55 -0.77 -0.94 -30.05
C VAL A 55 -1.30 -1.50 -31.37
N ALA A 56 -2.54 -2.01 -31.37
CA ALA A 56 -3.21 -2.53 -32.56
C ALA A 56 -4.52 -1.80 -32.89
N LEU A 57 -4.77 -0.61 -32.34
CA LEU A 57 -6.05 0.09 -32.46
C LEU A 57 -6.05 1.12 -33.59
N LYS A 58 -6.89 0.92 -34.62
CA LYS A 58 -7.04 1.88 -35.74
C LYS A 58 -7.84 3.12 -35.35
N GLN A 59 -8.79 2.99 -34.42
CA GLN A 59 -9.73 4.02 -34.00
C GLN A 59 -9.12 4.93 -32.92
N SER A 60 -7.88 5.40 -33.16
CA SER A 60 -7.17 6.28 -32.24
C SER A 60 -6.33 7.30 -33.02
N GLN A 61 -6.34 8.56 -32.57
CA GLN A 61 -5.48 9.61 -33.12
C GLN A 61 -4.02 9.45 -32.66
N TRP A 62 -3.78 8.59 -31.66
CA TRP A 62 -2.49 8.44 -30.98
C TRP A 62 -1.61 7.34 -31.60
N THR A 63 -1.76 7.07 -32.90
CA THR A 63 -1.00 6.03 -33.61
C THR A 63 0.51 6.25 -33.52
N LEU A 64 1.01 7.47 -33.74
CA LEU A 64 2.42 7.81 -33.57
C LEU A 64 2.93 7.48 -32.15
N TYR A 65 2.10 7.71 -31.13
CA TYR A 65 2.46 7.41 -29.74
C TYR A 65 2.44 5.92 -29.46
N TYR A 66 1.38 5.19 -29.82
CA TYR A 66 1.26 3.77 -29.44
C TYR A 66 2.01 2.82 -30.37
N ASN A 67 1.94 3.01 -31.68
CA ASN A 67 2.60 2.17 -32.67
C ASN A 67 2.71 2.91 -34.02
N PRO A 68 3.89 3.45 -34.39
CA PRO A 68 4.05 4.22 -35.62
C PRO A 68 3.74 3.43 -36.90
N ALA A 69 3.72 2.10 -36.88
CA ALA A 69 3.31 1.30 -38.04
C ALA A 69 1.82 1.45 -38.38
N LEU A 70 0.97 1.84 -37.41
CA LEU A 70 -0.44 2.13 -37.67
C LEU A 70 -0.63 3.33 -38.61
N LEU A 71 0.36 4.22 -38.72
CA LEU A 71 0.33 5.36 -39.66
C LEU A 71 0.21 4.90 -41.12
N GLY A 72 0.78 3.74 -41.47
CA GLY A 72 0.66 3.16 -42.81
C GLY A 72 -0.67 2.43 -43.06
N ILE A 73 -1.44 2.18 -42.00
CA ILE A 73 -2.68 1.39 -42.02
C ILE A 73 -3.92 2.28 -41.89
N VAL A 74 -3.81 3.41 -41.18
CA VAL A 74 -4.90 4.37 -40.98
C VAL A 74 -4.96 5.33 -42.17
N ASN A 75 -6.09 5.33 -42.88
CA ASN A 75 -6.27 6.10 -44.12
C ASN A 75 -6.85 7.50 -43.92
N LYS A 76 -7.08 7.92 -42.68
CA LYS A 76 -7.63 9.23 -42.34
C LYS A 76 -6.55 10.10 -41.73
N SER A 77 -6.52 11.37 -42.13
CA SER A 77 -5.73 12.35 -41.41
C SER A 77 -6.44 12.67 -40.09
N SER A 78 -5.70 13.05 -39.06
CA SER A 78 -6.29 13.32 -37.75
C SER A 78 -5.55 14.37 -36.95
N PHE A 79 -6.29 15.01 -36.06
CA PHE A 79 -5.76 15.83 -34.98
C PHE A 79 -6.28 15.28 -33.66
N GLY A 80 -5.42 15.21 -32.65
CA GLY A 80 -5.79 14.76 -31.31
C GLY A 80 -5.15 15.63 -30.24
N TYR A 81 -5.87 15.82 -29.14
CA TYR A 81 -5.36 16.43 -27.92
C TYR A 81 -5.80 15.61 -26.71
N SER A 82 -4.96 15.56 -25.70
CA SER A 82 -5.24 14.82 -24.47
C SER A 82 -4.47 15.48 -23.35
N PHE A 83 -5.16 15.69 -22.23
CA PHE A 83 -4.59 16.20 -21.01
C PHE A 83 -5.05 15.30 -19.87
N GLY A 84 -4.16 14.99 -18.94
CA GLY A 84 -4.54 14.10 -17.86
C GLY A 84 -3.55 14.07 -16.72
N ALA A 85 -4.08 13.66 -15.57
CA ALA A 85 -3.31 13.48 -14.35
C ALA A 85 -3.67 12.13 -13.75
N GLU A 86 -2.67 11.53 -13.14
CA GLU A 86 -2.73 10.26 -12.46
C GLU A 86 -2.10 10.42 -11.09
N TYR A 87 -2.71 9.78 -10.10
CA TYR A 87 -2.04 9.53 -8.83
C TYR A 87 -2.18 8.06 -8.47
N LYS A 88 -1.18 7.58 -7.74
CA LYS A 88 -1.05 6.21 -7.28
C LYS A 88 -0.36 6.22 -5.92
N GLU A 89 -0.95 5.61 -4.91
CA GLU A 89 -0.46 5.66 -3.53
C GLU A 89 -0.48 4.29 -2.85
N THR A 90 0.29 4.15 -1.78
CA THR A 90 0.31 2.97 -0.93
C THR A 90 0.31 3.39 0.53
N ASN A 91 -0.75 3.03 1.26
CA ASN A 91 -0.94 3.26 2.70
C ASN A 91 -0.95 4.73 3.16
N LEU A 92 -0.85 5.71 2.26
CA LEU A 92 -0.77 7.13 2.60
C LEU A 92 -2.16 7.76 2.77
N LEU A 93 -3.15 7.39 1.95
CA LEU A 93 -4.52 7.87 2.15
C LEU A 93 -5.07 7.38 3.49
N ALA A 94 -4.75 6.14 3.87
CA ALA A 94 -5.15 5.58 5.15
C ALA A 94 -4.54 6.35 6.34
N ALA A 95 -3.35 6.93 6.18
CA ALA A 95 -2.71 7.74 7.21
C ALA A 95 -3.57 8.95 7.64
N THR A 96 -4.37 9.50 6.73
CA THR A 96 -5.27 10.61 7.05
C THR A 96 -6.33 10.20 8.08
N ASN A 97 -6.70 8.91 8.13
CA ASN A 97 -7.71 8.37 9.03
C ASN A 97 -7.22 8.07 10.44
N ILE A 98 -5.92 8.19 10.71
CA ILE A 98 -5.36 7.93 12.03
C ILE A 98 -5.97 8.92 13.03
N ASP A 99 -6.72 8.41 13.99
CA ASP A 99 -7.34 9.24 15.02
C ASP A 99 -6.39 9.40 16.22
N ARG A 100 -5.63 10.50 16.18
CA ARG A 100 -4.68 10.84 17.23
C ARG A 100 -5.36 11.02 18.59
N ASN A 101 -6.60 11.54 18.61
CA ASN A 101 -7.34 11.72 19.85
C ASN A 101 -7.75 10.36 20.42
N ASN A 102 -8.19 9.44 19.56
CA ASN A 102 -8.52 8.07 19.95
C ASN A 102 -7.31 7.33 20.51
N ILE A 103 -6.11 7.50 19.93
CA ILE A 103 -4.87 6.91 20.49
C ILE A 103 -4.60 7.46 21.90
N GLU A 104 -4.76 8.77 22.11
CA GLU A 104 -4.59 9.40 23.42
C GLU A 104 -5.66 8.97 24.43
N GLU A 105 -6.91 8.82 23.98
CA GLU A 105 -8.05 8.34 24.77
C GLU A 105 -7.87 6.88 25.16
N MET A 106 -7.40 6.03 24.25
CA MET A 106 -7.06 4.63 24.52
C MET A 106 -6.04 4.51 25.66
N TYR A 107 -5.00 5.35 25.66
CA TYR A 107 -4.03 5.39 26.76
C TYR A 107 -4.69 5.80 28.09
N LYS A 108 -5.53 6.85 28.08
CA LYS A 108 -6.24 7.33 29.28
C LYS A 108 -7.22 6.28 29.82
N GLU A 109 -7.96 5.60 28.96
CA GLU A 109 -8.89 4.54 29.35
C GLU A 109 -8.13 3.32 29.90
N LEU A 110 -7.03 2.90 29.26
CA LEU A 110 -6.16 1.82 29.77
C LEU A 110 -5.56 2.15 31.13
N ASP A 111 -5.08 3.39 31.32
CA ASP A 111 -4.54 3.86 32.60
C ASP A 111 -5.64 3.94 33.68
N GLY A 112 -6.84 4.37 33.30
CA GLY A 112 -8.02 4.47 34.17
C GLY A 112 -8.59 3.12 34.62
N LEU A 113 -8.38 2.03 33.88
CA LEU A 113 -8.81 0.68 34.29
C LEU A 113 -8.20 0.25 35.64
N PHE A 114 -6.96 0.67 35.91
CA PHE A 114 -6.18 0.24 37.07
C PHE A 114 -6.02 1.33 38.15
N LYS A 115 -6.20 2.61 37.80
CA LYS A 115 -6.14 3.73 38.75
C LYS A 115 -7.53 4.05 39.31
N GLY A 116 -7.72 3.85 40.62
CA GLY A 116 -8.92 4.30 41.31
C GLY A 116 -8.88 5.80 41.64
N THR A 117 -9.90 6.56 41.21
CA THR A 117 -10.55 7.47 42.15
C THR A 117 -11.62 6.66 42.86
N ALA A 118 -11.62 6.69 44.19
CA ALA A 118 -12.72 6.17 44.98
C ALA A 118 -14.01 6.90 44.55
N THR A 119 -14.84 6.27 43.72
CA THR A 119 -16.18 6.74 43.38
C THR A 119 -17.09 6.49 44.58
N ASN A 120 -16.92 7.31 45.62
CA ASN A 120 -18.08 7.82 46.32
C ASN A 120 -18.80 8.74 45.34
N ASN A 121 -19.89 8.24 44.76
CA ASN A 121 -20.93 9.08 44.20
C ASN A 121 -21.59 9.87 45.35
N SER A 122 -20.92 10.92 45.81
CA SER A 122 -21.53 12.01 46.57
C SER A 122 -21.52 13.24 45.67
N ARG A 123 -22.57 13.34 44.85
CA ARG A 123 -22.97 14.62 44.25
C ARG A 123 -23.33 15.57 45.39
N GLY A 124 -22.50 16.61 45.57
CA GLY A 124 -22.87 17.87 46.21
C GLY A 124 -22.66 17.96 47.72
N GLY A 125 -21.72 18.82 48.12
CA GLY A 125 -21.73 19.46 49.43
C GLY A 125 -20.39 19.44 50.18
N GLY A 126 -19.67 20.56 50.12
CA GLY A 126 -18.79 21.06 51.19
C GLY A 126 -17.68 20.14 51.70
N SER A 127 -16.46 20.40 51.23
CA SER A 127 -15.22 19.90 51.81
C SER A 127 -15.05 20.36 53.27
N GLN A 128 -15.10 19.40 54.20
CA GLN A 128 -14.39 19.47 55.48
C GLN A 128 -13.45 18.26 55.55
N PRO A 129 -12.17 18.43 55.94
CA PRO A 129 -11.23 17.34 56.08
C PRO A 129 -11.57 16.57 57.37
N VAL A 130 -12.05 15.33 57.24
CA VAL A 130 -12.18 14.44 58.40
C VAL A 130 -10.80 13.92 58.77
N VAL A 131 -10.27 14.53 59.83
CA VAL A 131 -9.11 14.11 60.60
C VAL A 131 -9.32 12.67 61.11
N SER A 132 -8.38 11.80 60.77
CA SER A 132 -8.22 10.46 61.34
C SER A 132 -7.92 10.56 62.83
N GLY A 133 -8.91 10.26 63.66
CA GLY A 133 -8.74 10.27 65.11
C GLY A 133 -9.95 9.72 65.86
N ARG A 134 -10.16 8.40 65.82
CA ARG A 134 -10.82 7.72 66.92
C ARG A 134 -10.53 6.22 66.95
N SER A 135 -9.81 5.85 68.01
CA SER A 135 -9.61 4.48 68.47
C SER A 135 -10.97 3.83 68.76
N ALA A 136 -11.22 2.66 68.17
CA ALA A 136 -12.32 1.78 68.51
C ALA A 136 -11.75 0.44 69.00
N THR A 137 -12.32 -0.02 70.10
CA THR A 137 -11.97 -1.21 70.89
C THR A 137 -11.81 -2.50 70.07
N PRO A 138 -10.87 -3.39 70.46
CA PRO A 138 -10.61 -4.64 69.76
C PRO A 138 -11.73 -5.64 70.02
N GLN A 139 -12.51 -5.97 68.98
CA GLN A 139 -13.30 -7.20 68.97
C GLN A 139 -12.39 -8.35 68.54
N ASN A 140 -12.23 -9.31 69.45
CA ASN A 140 -11.60 -10.60 69.23
C ASN A 140 -12.21 -11.30 68.01
N VAL A 141 -11.45 -11.33 66.91
CA VAL A 141 -11.56 -12.33 65.86
C VAL A 141 -10.24 -13.10 65.87
N ALA A 142 -10.33 -14.42 66.00
CA ALA A 142 -9.20 -15.33 66.04
C ALA A 142 -8.26 -15.12 64.83
N PRO A 143 -6.94 -15.34 64.97
CA PRO A 143 -5.99 -15.16 63.88
C PRO A 143 -6.19 -16.28 62.85
N GLN A 144 -6.88 -15.98 61.75
CA GLN A 144 -6.71 -16.76 60.53
C GLN A 144 -5.42 -16.32 59.84
N ALA A 145 -4.69 -17.32 59.35
CA ALA A 145 -3.33 -17.26 58.85
C ALA A 145 -3.05 -16.08 57.90
N ASN A 146 -1.90 -15.42 58.08
CA ASN A 146 -1.15 -14.53 57.17
C ASN A 146 -1.75 -14.22 55.77
N SER A 147 -3.00 -13.75 55.68
CA SER A 147 -3.65 -13.43 54.42
C SER A 147 -3.36 -11.97 54.06
N LYS A 148 -2.83 -11.75 52.86
CA LYS A 148 -2.53 -10.41 52.34
C LYS A 148 -3.78 -9.78 51.73
N ASN A 149 -4.04 -8.52 52.05
CA ASN A 149 -5.08 -7.74 51.39
C ASN A 149 -4.68 -7.48 49.92
N LEU A 150 -5.63 -7.68 49.00
CA LEU A 150 -5.43 -7.37 47.59
C LEU A 150 -5.72 -5.88 47.35
N GLN A 151 -4.77 -5.17 46.74
CA GLN A 151 -4.91 -3.76 46.40
C GLN A 151 -5.74 -3.61 45.10
N LEU A 152 -7.05 -3.79 45.22
CA LEU A 152 -8.00 -3.73 44.10
C LEU A 152 -8.60 -2.32 43.97
N SER A 153 -8.23 -1.62 42.91
CA SER A 153 -8.70 -0.27 42.58
C SER A 153 -9.25 -0.19 41.15
N GLY A 154 -10.07 0.83 40.90
CA GLY A 154 -10.63 1.10 39.57
C GLY A 154 -11.58 0.01 39.07
N ALA A 155 -11.94 0.10 37.79
CA ALA A 155 -12.87 -0.81 37.15
C ALA A 155 -12.37 -2.26 37.15
N PHE A 156 -11.05 -2.48 37.01
CA PHE A 156 -10.45 -3.79 37.12
C PHE A 156 -10.64 -4.40 38.52
N GLY A 157 -10.45 -3.59 39.58
CA GLY A 157 -10.69 -4.02 40.95
C GLY A 157 -12.13 -4.48 41.19
N ASP A 158 -13.12 -3.77 40.63
CA ASP A 158 -14.53 -4.16 40.73
C ASP A 158 -14.85 -5.44 39.96
N VAL A 159 -14.21 -5.66 38.81
CA VAL A 159 -14.30 -6.93 38.08
C VAL A 159 -13.74 -8.08 38.91
N VAL A 160 -12.58 -7.91 39.53
CA VAL A 160 -12.00 -8.94 40.41
C VAL A 160 -12.89 -9.20 41.63
N ARG A 161 -13.51 -8.17 42.23
CA ARG A 161 -14.51 -8.36 43.30
C ARG A 161 -15.70 -9.18 42.83
N ASN A 162 -16.23 -8.85 41.66
CA ASN A 162 -17.35 -9.58 41.07
C ASN A 162 -17.00 -11.03 40.73
N LEU A 163 -15.78 -11.29 40.26
CA LEU A 163 -15.25 -12.64 40.02
C LEU A 163 -15.25 -13.47 41.30
N LEU A 164 -14.84 -12.87 42.42
CA LEU A 164 -14.76 -13.52 43.72
C LEU A 164 -16.09 -13.52 44.49
N GLY A 165 -17.16 -12.98 43.90
CA GLY A 165 -18.48 -12.88 44.53
C GLY A 165 -18.55 -11.91 45.71
N LYS A 166 -17.62 -10.93 45.76
CA LYS A 166 -17.51 -9.92 46.82
C LYS A 166 -18.17 -8.60 46.41
N GLY A 167 -18.67 -7.86 47.40
CA GLY A 167 -19.21 -6.51 47.22
C GLY A 167 -18.13 -5.42 47.10
N SER A 168 -18.54 -4.22 46.68
CA SER A 168 -17.65 -3.07 46.48
C SER A 168 -16.92 -2.61 47.77
N SER A 169 -17.50 -2.88 48.95
CA SER A 169 -16.94 -2.53 50.26
C SER A 169 -16.17 -3.65 50.95
N ASP A 170 -16.17 -4.87 50.40
CA ASP A 170 -15.60 -6.03 51.08
C ASP A 170 -14.06 -5.99 51.02
N THR A 171 -13.38 -6.36 52.09
CA THR A 171 -11.94 -6.61 51.99
C THR A 171 -11.73 -7.91 51.21
N VAL A 172 -10.92 -7.85 50.15
CA VAL A 172 -10.54 -9.02 49.36
C VAL A 172 -9.10 -9.39 49.71
N THR A 173 -8.87 -10.67 49.94
CA THR A 173 -7.57 -11.22 50.33
C THR A 173 -7.05 -12.25 49.32
N ASP A 174 -5.75 -12.54 49.36
CA ASP A 174 -5.14 -13.64 48.63
C ASP A 174 -5.76 -15.01 48.97
N SER A 175 -6.27 -15.17 50.19
CA SER A 175 -7.05 -16.34 50.61
C SER A 175 -8.36 -16.49 49.82
N ASP A 176 -9.09 -15.39 49.58
CA ASP A 176 -10.32 -15.42 48.76
C ASP A 176 -10.02 -15.85 47.32
N LEU A 177 -8.91 -15.34 46.74
CA LEU A 177 -8.47 -15.74 45.42
C LEU A 177 -8.01 -17.21 45.39
N THR A 178 -7.31 -17.67 46.42
CA THR A 178 -6.87 -19.07 46.55
C THR A 178 -8.07 -20.03 46.63
N GLU A 179 -9.12 -19.67 47.37
CA GLU A 179 -10.35 -20.46 47.46
C GLU A 179 -11.11 -20.50 46.13
N TYR A 180 -11.15 -19.38 45.41
CA TYR A 180 -11.72 -19.32 44.06
C TYR A 180 -10.97 -20.24 43.09
N LEU A 181 -9.63 -20.21 43.08
CA LEU A 181 -8.82 -21.05 42.21
C LEU A 181 -8.92 -22.54 42.56
N LYS A 182 -9.07 -22.89 43.85
CA LYS A 182 -9.37 -24.27 44.28
C LYS A 182 -10.64 -24.82 43.62
N LYS A 183 -11.68 -24.01 43.45
CA LYS A 183 -12.92 -24.41 42.76
C LYS A 183 -12.74 -24.59 41.24
N HIS A 184 -11.63 -24.11 40.69
CA HIS A 184 -11.28 -24.12 39.28
C HIS A 184 -9.99 -24.92 39.01
N GLY A 185 -9.81 -26.07 39.68
CA GLY A 185 -8.69 -26.96 39.37
C GLY A 185 -7.36 -26.65 40.06
N GLY A 186 -7.31 -25.68 40.99
CA GLY A 186 -6.11 -25.34 41.79
C GLY A 186 -5.67 -26.39 42.83
N GLY A 187 -6.17 -27.62 42.76
CA GLY A 187 -5.92 -28.69 43.72
C GLY A 187 -6.74 -28.62 45.00
N GLU A 188 -6.75 -29.72 45.78
CA GLU A 188 -7.67 -29.85 46.93
C GLU A 188 -7.35 -28.93 48.10
N ASN A 189 -6.08 -28.56 48.34
CA ASN A 189 -5.66 -27.69 49.45
C ASN A 189 -4.39 -26.87 49.10
N PRO A 190 -4.47 -25.88 48.19
CA PRO A 190 -3.36 -24.98 47.93
C PRO A 190 -3.09 -24.06 49.14
N SER A 191 -1.82 -23.86 49.47
CA SER A 191 -1.36 -22.98 50.55
C SER A 191 -1.16 -21.52 50.10
N SER A 192 -1.15 -21.27 48.80
CA SER A 192 -1.03 -19.95 48.19
C SER A 192 -1.66 -19.89 46.79
N VAL A 193 -1.83 -18.66 46.27
CA VAL A 193 -2.25 -18.42 44.89
C VAL A 193 -1.29 -19.10 43.89
N ASP A 194 0.02 -18.95 44.09
CA ASP A 194 1.03 -19.56 43.21
C ASP A 194 0.94 -21.08 43.18
N GLU A 195 0.71 -21.72 44.33
CA GLU A 195 0.55 -23.19 44.40
C GLU A 195 -0.72 -23.64 43.68
N ALA A 196 -1.82 -22.89 43.80
CA ALA A 196 -3.05 -23.16 43.08
C ALA A 196 -2.84 -23.05 41.56
N LEU A 197 -2.21 -21.96 41.10
CA LEU A 197 -1.96 -21.69 39.69
C LEU A 197 -1.01 -22.71 39.04
N GLN A 198 -0.06 -23.29 39.78
CA GLN A 198 0.82 -24.35 39.28
C GLN A 198 0.10 -25.68 39.02
N LYS A 199 -1.04 -25.92 39.66
CA LYS A 199 -1.81 -27.17 39.54
C LYS A 199 -2.90 -27.10 38.46
N MET A 200 -3.25 -25.90 38.01
CA MET A 200 -4.27 -25.68 36.98
C MET A 200 -3.79 -26.11 35.59
N SER A 201 -4.71 -26.70 34.83
CA SER A 201 -4.55 -27.03 33.41
C SER A 201 -5.01 -25.91 32.49
N SER A 202 -4.67 -25.98 31.19
CA SER A 202 -5.14 -24.99 30.21
C SER A 202 -6.66 -24.87 30.15
N SER A 203 -7.41 -25.97 30.32
CA SER A 203 -8.88 -25.94 30.36
C SER A 203 -9.44 -25.23 31.60
N ASP A 204 -8.71 -25.29 32.72
CA ASP A 204 -9.10 -24.60 33.96
C ASP A 204 -8.95 -23.08 33.79
N PHE A 205 -7.87 -22.64 33.14
CA PHE A 205 -7.68 -21.24 32.78
C PHE A 205 -8.75 -20.71 31.82
N GLU A 206 -9.20 -21.51 30.85
CA GLU A 206 -10.34 -21.13 29.99
C GLU A 206 -11.64 -20.99 30.81
N GLY A 207 -11.84 -21.80 31.86
CA GLY A 207 -12.92 -21.62 32.82
C GLY A 207 -12.84 -20.27 33.53
N VAL A 208 -11.68 -19.93 34.09
CA VAL A 208 -11.46 -18.64 34.77
C VAL A 208 -11.61 -17.46 33.82
N LYS A 209 -11.16 -17.58 32.57
CA LYS A 209 -11.36 -16.57 31.52
C LYS A 209 -12.85 -16.30 31.29
N LYS A 210 -13.66 -17.36 31.21
CA LYS A 210 -15.11 -17.26 31.00
C LYS A 210 -15.82 -16.59 32.18
N ASP A 211 -15.38 -16.89 33.39
CA ASP A 211 -15.89 -16.26 34.60
C ASP A 211 -15.48 -14.79 34.69
N LEU A 212 -14.28 -14.44 34.22
CA LEU A 212 -13.83 -13.05 34.11
C LEU A 212 -14.66 -12.26 33.09
N GLU A 213 -14.98 -12.85 31.93
CA GLU A 213 -15.91 -12.25 30.95
C GLU A 213 -17.31 -12.03 31.56
N ALA A 214 -17.80 -12.97 32.38
CA ALA A 214 -19.06 -12.83 33.08
C ALA A 214 -19.01 -11.73 34.16
N ALA A 215 -17.90 -11.65 34.91
CA ALA A 215 -17.68 -10.61 35.90
C ALA A 215 -17.63 -9.21 35.26
N ILE A 216 -17.02 -9.06 34.09
CA ILE A 216 -17.02 -7.81 33.32
C ILE A 216 -18.46 -7.39 32.98
N LYS A 217 -19.27 -8.29 32.41
CA LYS A 217 -20.69 -7.99 32.09
C LYS A 217 -21.50 -7.60 33.32
N LYS A 218 -21.19 -8.20 34.47
CA LYS A 218 -21.82 -7.84 35.75
C LYS A 218 -21.42 -6.44 36.20
N THR A 219 -20.14 -6.08 36.06
CA THR A 219 -19.64 -4.73 36.39
C THR A 219 -20.16 -3.66 35.43
N GLU A 220 -20.37 -3.97 34.15
CA GLU A 220 -20.97 -3.05 33.17
C GLU A 220 -22.35 -2.57 33.61
N GLY A 221 -23.15 -3.45 34.23
CA GLY A 221 -24.46 -3.11 34.78
C GLY A 221 -24.41 -2.09 35.93
N THR A 222 -23.26 -1.92 36.58
CA THR A 222 -23.05 -0.97 37.68
C THR A 222 -22.25 0.27 37.28
N HIS A 223 -21.37 0.18 36.27
CA HIS A 223 -20.45 1.24 35.84
C HIS A 223 -20.36 1.34 34.30
N PRO A 224 -21.37 1.91 33.61
CA PRO A 224 -21.46 1.89 32.14
C PRO A 224 -20.34 2.66 31.40
N ASP A 225 -19.66 3.61 32.05
CA ASP A 225 -18.65 4.49 31.42
C ASP A 225 -17.18 4.19 31.84
N SER A 226 -16.89 2.97 32.29
CA SER A 226 -15.64 2.64 33.01
C SER A 226 -14.55 1.93 32.17
N GLY A 227 -14.57 2.06 30.84
CA GLY A 227 -13.56 1.44 29.97
C GLY A 227 -13.65 -0.11 29.89
N LEU A 228 -14.72 -0.71 30.44
CA LEU A 228 -14.89 -2.17 30.52
C LEU A 228 -14.92 -2.87 29.16
N GLY A 229 -15.30 -2.18 28.09
CA GLY A 229 -15.20 -2.72 26.73
C GLY A 229 -13.75 -2.96 26.28
N ILE A 230 -12.79 -2.15 26.76
CA ILE A 230 -11.36 -2.41 26.56
C ILE A 230 -10.92 -3.61 27.39
N LEU A 231 -11.34 -3.68 28.65
CA LEU A 231 -11.03 -4.81 29.52
C LEU A 231 -11.58 -6.13 28.96
N ALA A 232 -12.77 -6.12 28.38
CA ALA A 232 -13.33 -7.27 27.65
C ALA A 232 -12.46 -7.66 26.44
N GLY A 233 -12.00 -6.68 25.67
CA GLY A 233 -11.05 -6.89 24.57
C GLY A 233 -9.73 -7.52 25.03
N ILE A 234 -9.17 -7.03 26.14
CA ILE A 234 -7.98 -7.60 26.80
C ILE A 234 -8.24 -9.05 27.19
N VAL A 235 -9.32 -9.31 27.95
CA VAL A 235 -9.64 -10.65 28.47
C VAL A 235 -9.83 -11.66 27.34
N SER A 236 -10.53 -11.27 26.26
CA SER A 236 -10.73 -12.13 25.09
C SER A 236 -9.40 -12.56 24.43
N GLY A 237 -8.38 -11.70 24.52
CA GLY A 237 -7.04 -11.92 23.97
C GLY A 237 -6.10 -12.73 24.85
N LEU A 238 -6.42 -12.97 26.12
CA LEU A 238 -5.56 -13.70 27.05
C LEU A 238 -5.36 -15.16 26.66
N THR A 239 -4.11 -15.61 26.71
CA THR A 239 -3.74 -17.03 26.75
C THR A 239 -3.72 -17.55 28.20
N PRO A 240 -3.71 -18.87 28.43
CA PRO A 240 -3.55 -19.45 29.78
C PRO A 240 -2.34 -18.90 30.54
N GLU A 241 -1.21 -18.70 29.86
CA GLU A 241 0.01 -18.14 30.44
C GLU A 241 -0.16 -16.67 30.82
N ASN A 242 -0.78 -15.85 29.97
CA ASN A 242 -1.07 -14.46 30.31
C ASN A 242 -2.02 -14.39 31.52
N LEU A 243 -3.05 -15.21 31.55
CA LEU A 243 -4.03 -15.23 32.64
C LEU A 243 -3.38 -15.69 33.95
N LYS A 244 -2.52 -16.71 33.90
CA LYS A 244 -1.71 -17.13 35.05
C LYS A 244 -0.89 -15.96 35.59
N GLY A 245 -0.12 -15.27 34.73
CA GLY A 245 0.68 -14.11 35.14
C GLY A 245 -0.16 -12.97 35.71
N ALA A 246 -1.35 -12.71 35.16
CA ALA A 246 -2.28 -11.72 35.69
C ALA A 246 -2.76 -12.08 37.11
N LEU A 247 -3.11 -13.35 37.33
CA LEU A 247 -3.56 -13.86 38.64
C LEU A 247 -2.42 -13.90 39.66
N GLU A 248 -1.19 -14.20 39.24
CA GLU A 248 0.01 -14.07 40.09
C GLU A 248 0.21 -12.62 40.54
N GLN A 249 0.08 -11.65 39.62
CA GLN A 249 0.20 -10.23 39.96
C GLN A 249 -0.88 -9.79 40.95
N VAL A 250 -2.13 -10.20 40.72
CA VAL A 250 -3.24 -9.92 41.64
C VAL A 250 -2.96 -10.56 43.01
N GLY A 251 -2.55 -11.83 43.05
CA GLY A 251 -2.29 -12.58 44.27
C GLY A 251 -1.08 -12.11 45.08
N SER A 252 -0.17 -11.33 44.48
CA SER A 252 1.00 -10.78 45.18
C SER A 252 0.63 -9.84 46.34
N GLY A 253 -0.55 -9.19 46.25
CA GLY A 253 -0.99 -8.14 47.17
C GLY A 253 -0.32 -6.78 46.93
N GLU A 254 0.51 -6.66 45.88
CA GLU A 254 1.11 -5.39 45.46
C GLU A 254 0.11 -4.52 44.70
N ASN A 255 0.41 -3.22 44.55
CA ASN A 255 -0.41 -2.33 43.72
C ASN A 255 -0.40 -2.84 42.28
N ILE A 256 -1.59 -2.98 41.70
CA ILE A 256 -1.74 -3.43 40.32
C ILE A 256 -1.56 -2.23 39.40
N ASP A 257 -0.43 -2.17 38.70
CA ASP A 257 -0.20 -1.23 37.62
C ASP A 257 0.06 -1.97 36.30
N ILE A 258 0.01 -1.23 35.20
CA ILE A 258 0.16 -1.79 33.85
C ILE A 258 1.57 -2.37 33.62
N THR A 259 2.60 -1.80 34.22
CA THR A 259 4.00 -2.22 34.05
C THR A 259 4.27 -3.58 34.73
N GLY A 260 3.81 -3.74 35.96
CA GLY A 260 3.85 -4.99 36.72
C GLY A 260 3.01 -6.06 36.04
N LEU A 261 1.80 -5.71 35.62
CA LEU A 261 0.90 -6.61 34.90
C LEU A 261 1.53 -7.13 33.60
N LEU A 262 2.03 -6.24 32.73
CA LEU A 262 2.69 -6.64 31.48
C LEU A 262 3.94 -7.49 31.73
N SER A 263 4.68 -7.23 32.82
CA SER A 263 5.89 -8.00 33.16
C SER A 263 5.59 -9.45 33.54
N LYS A 264 4.47 -9.69 34.25
CA LYS A 264 4.04 -11.02 34.67
C LYS A 264 3.30 -11.77 33.57
N MET A 265 2.51 -11.04 32.79
CA MET A 265 1.73 -11.62 31.70
C MET A 265 2.57 -11.94 30.46
N GLY A 266 3.75 -11.32 30.30
CA GLY A 266 4.56 -11.48 29.09
C GLY A 266 3.92 -10.85 27.85
N GLY A 267 3.09 -9.82 28.05
CA GLY A 267 2.33 -9.16 26.98
C GLY A 267 0.82 -9.24 27.13
N ILE A 268 0.11 -8.33 26.45
CA ILE A 268 -1.35 -8.35 26.32
C ILE A 268 -1.72 -8.16 24.85
N THR A 269 -2.44 -9.12 24.27
CA THR A 269 -3.05 -8.96 22.94
C THR A 269 -4.43 -8.34 23.06
N LEU A 270 -4.60 -7.15 22.50
CA LEU A 270 -5.86 -6.47 22.32
C LEU A 270 -6.55 -7.00 21.06
N LYS A 271 -7.81 -7.44 21.18
CA LYS A 271 -8.63 -7.91 20.07
C LYS A 271 -9.88 -7.06 19.90
N ALA A 272 -10.42 -7.02 18.69
CA ALA A 272 -11.63 -6.27 18.40
C ALA A 272 -12.78 -6.73 19.30
N GLY A 273 -13.56 -5.78 19.81
CA GLY A 273 -14.62 -6.02 20.80
C GLY A 273 -15.78 -5.05 20.63
N SER A 274 -16.52 -4.83 21.72
CA SER A 274 -17.66 -3.89 21.75
C SER A 274 -17.24 -2.42 21.85
N SER A 275 -16.00 -2.12 22.25
CA SER A 275 -15.49 -0.75 22.36
C SER A 275 -15.12 -0.16 21.00
N SER A 276 -15.73 0.98 20.67
CA SER A 276 -15.37 1.78 19.48
C SER A 276 -13.95 2.35 19.59
N THR A 277 -13.53 2.75 20.79
CA THR A 277 -12.19 3.30 21.05
C THR A 277 -11.11 2.27 20.74
N LEU A 278 -11.29 1.04 21.25
CA LEU A 278 -10.40 -0.09 20.99
C LEU A 278 -10.36 -0.45 19.50
N ASN A 279 -11.52 -0.60 18.86
CA ASN A 279 -11.58 -0.99 17.46
C ASN A 279 -10.91 0.05 16.54
N THR A 280 -11.08 1.34 16.85
CA THR A 280 -10.39 2.43 16.14
C THR A 280 -8.88 2.37 16.39
N PHE A 281 -8.45 2.13 17.63
CA PHE A 281 -7.03 1.99 17.97
C PHE A 281 -6.36 0.84 17.22
N LEU A 282 -7.01 -0.34 17.17
CA LEU A 282 -6.48 -1.50 16.44
C LEU A 282 -6.28 -1.17 14.95
N LYS A 283 -7.28 -0.51 14.33
CA LYS A 283 -7.22 -0.07 12.94
C LYS A 283 -6.12 0.98 12.71
N ASP A 284 -5.95 1.91 13.64
CA ASP A 284 -4.91 2.93 13.56
C ASP A 284 -3.52 2.31 13.65
N MET A 285 -3.31 1.34 14.55
CA MET A 285 -2.05 0.61 14.66
C MET A 285 -1.76 -0.24 13.42
N GLU A 286 -2.77 -0.92 12.86
CA GLU A 286 -2.64 -1.63 11.58
C GLU A 286 -2.23 -0.69 10.45
N THR A 287 -2.84 0.49 10.39
CA THR A 287 -2.53 1.53 9.40
C THR A 287 -1.09 2.04 9.55
N ILE A 288 -0.68 2.37 10.77
CA ILE A 288 0.69 2.82 11.07
C ILE A 288 1.69 1.73 10.69
N ASN A 289 1.46 0.48 11.10
CA ASN A 289 2.34 -0.64 10.77
C ASN A 289 2.42 -0.87 9.25
N GLY A 290 1.30 -0.70 8.53
CA GLY A 290 1.27 -0.75 7.07
C GLY A 290 2.14 0.32 6.42
N ILE A 291 2.05 1.58 6.88
CA ILE A 291 2.86 2.70 6.39
C ILE A 291 4.35 2.46 6.64
N ILE A 292 4.69 1.98 7.85
CA ILE A 292 6.06 1.66 8.24
C ILE A 292 6.65 0.57 7.35
N ALA A 293 5.86 -0.47 7.07
CA ALA A 293 6.29 -1.57 6.21
C ALA A 293 6.45 -1.13 4.75
N GLN A 294 5.52 -0.31 4.25
CA GLN A 294 5.53 0.15 2.87
C GLN A 294 4.69 1.43 2.69
N ASN A 295 5.29 2.45 2.09
CA ASN A 295 4.62 3.68 1.70
C ASN A 295 5.22 4.19 0.38
N ASP A 296 4.37 4.73 -0.50
CA ASP A 296 4.82 5.27 -1.79
C ASP A 296 3.73 6.17 -2.37
N LEU A 297 4.13 7.31 -2.93
CA LEU A 297 3.27 8.23 -3.69
C LEU A 297 3.85 8.43 -5.07
N ASN A 298 3.06 8.19 -6.11
CA ASN A 298 3.35 8.56 -7.47
C ASN A 298 2.28 9.50 -7.98
N VAL A 299 2.71 10.59 -8.62
CA VAL A 299 1.86 11.50 -9.36
C VAL A 299 2.45 11.64 -10.74
N SER A 300 1.64 11.46 -11.77
CA SER A 300 2.07 11.62 -13.14
C SER A 300 1.07 12.46 -13.93
N THR A 301 1.56 13.17 -14.94
CA THR A 301 0.73 13.86 -15.92
C THR A 301 1.34 13.63 -17.28
N GLN A 302 0.47 13.37 -18.26
CA GLN A 302 0.87 13.09 -19.62
C GLN A 302 -0.12 13.77 -20.54
N ASN A 303 0.40 14.74 -21.27
CA ASN A 303 -0.38 15.63 -22.10
C ASN A 303 0.21 15.62 -23.50
N GLY A 304 -0.63 15.85 -24.50
CA GLY A 304 -0.12 15.89 -25.85
C GLY A 304 -1.07 16.56 -26.83
N LEU A 305 -0.46 17.00 -27.92
CA LEU A 305 -1.10 17.35 -29.17
C LEU A 305 -0.48 16.48 -30.26
N ILE A 306 -1.29 16.00 -31.19
CA ILE A 306 -0.82 15.19 -32.30
C ILE A 306 -1.54 15.58 -33.57
N ILE A 307 -0.79 15.64 -34.67
CA ILE A 307 -1.34 15.78 -36.01
C ILE A 307 -0.78 14.65 -36.88
N THR A 308 -1.66 14.04 -37.64
CA THR A 308 -1.36 12.92 -38.54
C THR A 308 -1.90 13.26 -39.91
N TYR A 309 -1.05 13.12 -40.91
CA TYR A 309 -1.41 13.19 -42.30
C TYR A 309 -1.26 11.81 -42.93
N SER A 310 -2.36 11.28 -43.45
CA SER A 310 -2.38 9.99 -44.13
C SER A 310 -2.50 10.16 -45.64
N GLY A 311 -1.61 9.49 -46.38
CA GLY A 311 -1.70 9.39 -47.83
C GLY A 311 -2.84 8.45 -48.21
N LYS A 312 -4.04 9.01 -48.40
CA LYS A 312 -5.34 8.33 -48.59
C LYS A 312 -5.33 7.11 -49.54
N ASP A 313 -4.42 7.07 -50.51
CA ASP A 313 -4.29 6.00 -51.52
C ASP A 313 -2.93 5.29 -51.53
N ASN A 314 -1.97 5.72 -50.70
CA ASN A 314 -0.56 5.33 -50.84
C ASN A 314 -0.02 4.49 -49.67
N ASN A 315 -0.88 3.99 -48.78
CA ASN A 315 -0.52 3.14 -47.62
C ASN A 315 0.62 3.72 -46.77
N TRP A 316 0.69 5.04 -46.63
CA TRP A 316 1.66 5.70 -45.76
C TRP A 316 1.01 6.82 -44.96
N GLY A 317 1.65 7.16 -43.85
CA GLY A 317 1.28 8.31 -43.04
C GLY A 317 2.50 8.94 -42.39
N ILE A 318 2.43 10.24 -42.16
CA ILE A 318 3.40 11.02 -41.38
C ILE A 318 2.67 11.66 -40.22
N SER A 319 3.32 11.74 -39.06
CA SER A 319 2.73 12.36 -37.89
C SER A 319 3.78 13.14 -37.11
N LEU A 320 3.33 14.25 -36.53
CA LEU A 320 4.08 15.10 -35.62
C LEU A 320 3.30 15.19 -34.31
N GLY A 321 3.99 15.03 -33.19
CA GLY A 321 3.43 15.24 -31.87
C GLY A 321 4.18 16.32 -31.10
N LEU A 322 3.49 16.92 -30.13
CA LEU A 322 4.07 17.70 -29.05
C LEU A 322 3.54 17.11 -27.74
N LEU A 323 4.39 16.41 -27.00
CA LEU A 323 4.03 15.70 -25.77
C LEU A 323 4.71 16.38 -24.59
N ALA A 324 4.00 16.52 -23.47
CA ALA A 324 4.54 17.06 -22.23
C ALA A 324 4.14 16.12 -21.09
N SER A 325 5.14 15.56 -20.42
CA SER A 325 4.95 14.64 -19.32
C SER A 325 5.69 15.12 -18.08
N ALA A 326 5.12 14.87 -16.91
CA ALA A 326 5.82 15.03 -15.64
C ALA A 326 5.47 13.88 -14.71
N TYR A 327 6.46 13.44 -13.94
CA TYR A 327 6.38 12.33 -13.01
C TYR A 327 7.04 12.77 -11.71
N ALA A 328 6.35 12.57 -10.60
CA ALA A 328 6.86 12.77 -9.26
C ALA A 328 6.61 11.49 -8.45
N ASN A 329 7.63 11.02 -7.75
CA ASN A 329 7.55 9.92 -6.81
C ASN A 329 8.08 10.38 -5.45
N ALA A 330 7.47 9.96 -4.35
CA ALA A 330 8.01 10.12 -3.00
C ALA A 330 7.72 8.88 -2.16
N HIS A 331 8.73 8.43 -1.40
CA HIS A 331 8.59 7.35 -0.41
C HIS A 331 9.56 7.57 0.76
N ALA A 332 9.25 6.92 1.87
CA ALA A 332 10.10 6.82 3.06
C ALA A 332 10.54 5.36 3.24
N ASP A 333 11.84 5.14 3.14
CA ASP A 333 12.49 3.90 3.53
C ASP A 333 12.75 3.95 5.05
N ILE A 334 11.91 3.25 5.81
CA ILE A 334 12.11 3.10 7.25
C ILE A 334 13.28 2.14 7.47
N ASP A 335 14.23 2.54 8.31
CA ASP A 335 15.35 1.69 8.74
C ASP A 335 14.85 0.33 9.24
N LYS A 336 15.33 -0.75 8.63
CA LYS A 336 14.89 -2.12 8.91
C LYS A 336 15.29 -2.60 10.30
N THR A 337 16.30 -2.01 10.93
CA THR A 337 16.63 -2.33 12.33
C THR A 337 15.80 -1.50 13.31
N HIS A 338 15.28 -0.34 12.88
CA HIS A 338 14.49 0.59 13.67
C HIS A 338 13.07 0.75 13.11
N ASN A 339 12.30 -0.34 13.12
CA ASN A 339 10.94 -0.39 12.58
C ASN A 339 9.88 -0.82 13.61
N GLN A 340 10.25 -0.94 14.89
CA GLN A 340 9.32 -1.31 15.95
C GLN A 340 8.64 -0.07 16.53
N ILE A 341 7.36 -0.19 16.88
CA ILE A 341 6.64 0.88 17.59
C ILE A 341 6.93 0.69 19.08
N ILE A 342 7.80 1.54 19.64
CA ILE A 342 8.11 1.52 21.09
C ILE A 342 7.84 2.90 21.66
N ILE A 343 6.93 2.96 22.63
CA ILE A 343 6.50 4.19 23.30
C ILE A 343 7.22 4.31 24.64
N LYS A 344 7.76 5.49 24.92
CA LYS A 344 8.31 5.85 26.23
C LYS A 344 7.27 6.63 27.03
N SER A 345 7.00 6.20 28.26
CA SER A 345 6.10 6.87 29.21
C SER A 345 6.79 7.00 30.56
N GLY A 346 7.33 8.19 30.86
CA GLY A 346 8.18 8.37 32.04
C GLY A 346 9.47 7.57 31.94
N SER A 347 9.72 6.68 32.90
CA SER A 347 10.83 5.73 32.91
C SER A 347 10.53 4.40 32.21
N ASP A 348 9.26 4.14 31.89
CA ASP A 348 8.81 2.86 31.34
C ASP A 348 8.73 2.90 29.80
N TYR A 349 8.87 1.72 29.20
CA TYR A 349 8.86 1.51 27.75
C TYR A 349 7.89 0.39 27.40
N TYR A 350 7.09 0.60 26.35
CA TYR A 350 6.10 -0.36 25.88
C TYR A 350 6.27 -0.60 24.39
N GLY A 351 6.45 -1.87 24.01
CA GLY A 351 6.48 -2.29 22.62
C GLY A 351 5.07 -2.58 22.12
N ILE A 352 4.80 -2.23 20.87
CA ILE A 352 3.52 -2.48 20.19
C ILE A 352 3.79 -3.30 18.94
N SER A 353 3.16 -4.46 18.85
CA SER A 353 3.27 -5.40 17.73
C SER A 353 1.90 -5.67 17.12
N VAL A 354 1.79 -5.57 15.80
CA VAL A 354 0.53 -5.84 15.08
C VAL A 354 0.58 -7.24 14.47
N GLY A 355 -0.39 -8.09 14.82
CA GLY A 355 -0.52 -9.47 14.34
C GLY A 355 -1.85 -9.75 13.64
N SER A 356 -2.01 -10.94 13.07
CA SER A 356 -3.19 -11.35 12.29
C SER A 356 -4.52 -11.44 13.07
N GLY A 357 -4.51 -11.17 14.36
CA GLY A 357 -5.69 -11.27 15.22
C GLY A 357 -5.75 -10.21 16.33
N GLY A 358 -4.98 -9.12 16.23
CA GLY A 358 -4.98 -8.05 17.23
C GLY A 358 -3.66 -7.29 17.33
N VAL A 359 -3.60 -6.39 18.31
CA VAL A 359 -2.40 -5.60 18.64
C VAL A 359 -1.88 -6.07 20.00
N THR A 360 -0.63 -6.52 20.05
CA THR A 360 0.03 -6.89 21.30
C THR A 360 0.78 -5.69 21.86
N ILE A 361 0.59 -5.44 23.16
CA ILE A 361 1.36 -4.48 23.95
C ILE A 361 2.22 -5.27 24.93
N ASP A 362 3.52 -5.03 24.91
CA ASP A 362 4.51 -5.74 25.72
C ASP A 362 5.37 -4.76 26.51
N LYS A 363 5.89 -5.21 27.66
CA LYS A 363 6.93 -4.45 28.36
C LYS A 363 8.20 -4.44 27.50
N SER A 364 8.78 -3.26 27.35
CA SER A 364 10.07 -3.05 26.69
C SER A 364 11.05 -2.38 27.66
N ASP A 365 12.20 -1.98 27.15
CA ASP A 365 13.26 -1.32 27.89
C ASP A 365 13.96 -0.25 27.03
N GLU A 366 14.81 0.55 27.67
CA GLU A 366 15.55 1.62 27.02
C GLU A 366 16.50 1.11 25.93
N THR A 367 17.09 -0.08 26.12
CA THR A 367 17.98 -0.69 25.14
C THR A 367 17.21 -1.00 23.86
N LYS A 368 16.09 -1.73 23.96
CA LYS A 368 15.22 -2.02 22.81
C LYS A 368 14.68 -0.75 22.16
N TYR A 369 14.30 0.25 22.96
CA TYR A 369 13.86 1.55 22.44
C TYR A 369 14.96 2.18 21.57
N ASN A 370 16.19 2.27 22.08
CA ASN A 370 17.28 2.89 21.33
C ASN A 370 17.70 2.08 20.10
N ASP A 371 17.72 0.75 20.20
CA ASP A 371 18.26 -0.15 19.16
C ASP A 371 17.24 -0.53 18.07
N SER A 372 15.93 -0.33 18.31
CA SER A 372 14.90 -0.84 17.41
C SER A 372 13.63 0.00 17.27
N SER A 373 13.45 1.06 18.07
CA SER A 373 12.29 1.94 17.92
C SER A 373 12.36 2.73 16.62
N ILE A 374 11.23 2.84 15.95
CA ILE A 374 11.09 3.75 14.82
C ILE A 374 11.36 5.21 15.19
N LEU A 375 11.30 5.60 16.47
CA LEU A 375 11.56 6.97 16.88
C LEU A 375 13.06 7.33 16.98
N THR A 376 13.95 6.32 17.01
CA THR A 376 15.41 6.51 17.17
C THR A 376 16.21 6.18 15.92
N GLY A 377 15.56 5.63 14.89
CA GLY A 377 16.19 5.19 13.66
C GLY A 377 16.71 6.32 12.77
N ASN A 378 17.57 5.92 11.82
CA ASN A 378 18.02 6.77 10.73
C ASN A 378 17.23 6.43 9.46
N HIS A 379 16.06 7.04 9.30
CA HIS A 379 15.18 6.80 8.16
C HIS A 379 15.68 7.54 6.93
N HIS A 380 15.25 7.09 5.76
CA HIS A 380 15.57 7.74 4.50
C HIS A 380 14.29 8.13 3.78
N ILE A 381 14.26 9.35 3.25
CA ILE A 381 13.18 9.83 2.39
C ILE A 381 13.79 10.16 1.04
N THR A 382 13.19 9.60 0.01
CA THR A 382 13.56 9.85 -1.38
C THR A 382 12.36 10.40 -2.12
N SER A 383 12.59 11.49 -2.85
CA SER A 383 11.63 12.05 -3.79
C SER A 383 12.31 12.27 -5.14
N ASN A 384 11.72 11.71 -6.20
CA ASN A 384 12.20 11.86 -7.57
C ASN A 384 11.19 12.68 -8.37
N ALA A 385 11.65 13.67 -9.13
CA ALA A 385 10.81 14.45 -10.03
C ALA A 385 11.47 14.60 -11.40
N ILE A 386 10.74 14.29 -12.46
CA ILE A 386 11.16 14.48 -13.84
C ILE A 386 10.02 15.09 -14.62
N ALA A 387 10.28 16.18 -15.34
CA ALA A 387 9.38 16.71 -16.35
C ALA A 387 10.09 16.73 -17.69
N PHE A 388 9.42 16.36 -18.77
CA PHE A 388 9.99 16.42 -20.11
C PHE A 388 8.96 16.72 -21.18
N GLY A 389 9.40 17.48 -22.19
CA GLY A 389 8.71 17.66 -23.46
C GLY A 389 9.33 16.77 -24.52
N GLU A 390 8.48 16.14 -25.35
CA GLU A 390 8.89 15.36 -26.51
C GLU A 390 8.30 15.95 -27.78
N LEU A 391 9.11 16.03 -28.83
CA LEU A 391 8.70 16.37 -30.19
C LEU A 391 8.94 15.15 -31.11
N PRO A 392 8.03 14.15 -31.12
CA PRO A 392 8.13 13.01 -32.01
C PRO A 392 7.70 13.34 -33.44
N ILE A 393 8.48 12.88 -34.40
CA ILE A 393 8.12 12.81 -35.82
C ILE A 393 8.19 11.35 -36.23
N GLY A 394 7.11 10.83 -36.80
CA GLY A 394 7.06 9.45 -37.27
C GLY A 394 6.48 9.29 -38.65
N TYR A 395 6.90 8.21 -39.29
CA TYR A 395 6.48 7.79 -40.60
C TYR A 395 6.13 6.30 -40.55
N GLY A 396 5.01 5.93 -41.16
CA GLY A 396 4.62 4.54 -41.33
C GLY A 396 4.26 4.23 -42.76
N TYR A 397 4.54 3.00 -43.17
CA TYR A 397 4.24 2.47 -44.48
C TYR A 397 3.68 1.05 -44.35
N ALA A 398 2.67 0.72 -45.16
CA ALA A 398 2.11 -0.61 -45.24
C ALA A 398 2.20 -1.17 -46.65
N TRP A 399 2.51 -2.47 -46.75
CA TRP A 399 2.54 -3.20 -48.00
C TRP A 399 1.63 -4.43 -47.94
N HIS A 400 1.08 -4.78 -49.09
CA HIS A 400 0.14 -5.87 -49.24
C HIS A 400 0.86 -7.11 -49.80
N SER A 401 0.61 -8.26 -49.20
CA SER A 401 1.13 -9.56 -49.64
C SER A 401 0.03 -10.61 -49.68
N ARG A 402 0.35 -11.82 -50.14
CA ARG A 402 -0.59 -12.96 -50.11
C ARG A 402 -0.96 -13.42 -48.68
N ALA A 403 -0.08 -13.19 -47.70
CA ALA A 403 -0.32 -13.57 -46.31
C ALA A 403 -1.16 -12.53 -45.55
N GLY A 404 -1.06 -11.27 -45.95
CA GLY A 404 -1.76 -10.16 -45.31
C GLY A 404 -1.13 -8.81 -45.64
N THR A 405 -1.66 -7.78 -45.01
CA THR A 405 -1.05 -6.44 -45.01
C THR A 405 -0.08 -6.36 -43.84
N PHE A 406 1.13 -5.90 -44.13
CA PHE A 406 2.16 -5.66 -43.13
C PHE A 406 2.43 -4.16 -43.07
N GLY A 407 2.51 -3.61 -41.87
CA GLY A 407 2.88 -2.22 -41.59
C GLY A 407 4.22 -2.18 -40.86
N LEU A 408 5.08 -1.23 -41.25
CA LEU A 408 6.31 -0.86 -40.58
C LEU A 408 6.27 0.64 -40.32
N GLY A 409 6.69 1.05 -39.12
CA GLY A 409 6.79 2.47 -38.79
C GLY A 409 7.98 2.78 -37.92
N LEU A 410 8.48 4.00 -38.07
CA LEU A 410 9.62 4.54 -37.35
C LEU A 410 9.26 5.92 -36.82
N ALA A 411 9.70 6.23 -35.60
CA ALA A 411 9.60 7.58 -35.06
C ALA A 411 10.90 8.00 -34.40
N GLY A 412 11.33 9.23 -34.69
CA GLY A 412 12.41 9.91 -33.99
C GLY A 412 11.82 11.01 -33.12
N LYS A 413 12.29 11.13 -31.88
CA LYS A 413 11.81 12.14 -30.95
C LYS A 413 12.94 12.95 -30.36
N TYR A 414 12.81 14.27 -30.40
CA TYR A 414 13.63 15.16 -29.59
C TYR A 414 13.01 15.26 -28.19
N ILE A 415 13.82 15.14 -27.15
CA ILE A 415 13.38 15.17 -25.76
C ILE A 415 14.14 16.28 -25.04
N HIS A 416 13.41 17.20 -24.40
CA HIS A 416 13.98 18.17 -23.47
C HIS A 416 13.40 17.94 -22.09
N ALA A 417 14.25 17.68 -21.12
CA ALA A 417 13.87 17.21 -19.79
C ALA A 417 14.48 18.08 -18.69
N ALA A 418 13.79 18.16 -17.56
CA ALA A 418 14.25 18.72 -16.30
C ALA A 418 14.09 17.64 -15.22
N GLY A 419 15.14 17.38 -14.46
CA GLY A 419 15.17 16.34 -13.43
C GLY A 419 15.69 16.85 -12.09
N TYR A 420 15.07 16.39 -11.01
CA TYR A 420 15.44 16.71 -9.63
C TYR A 420 15.21 15.51 -8.71
N ILE A 421 16.15 15.29 -7.79
CA ILE A 421 16.05 14.27 -6.74
C ILE A 421 16.34 14.92 -5.41
N LEU A 422 15.44 14.69 -4.47
CA LEU A 422 15.62 15.00 -3.06
C LEU A 422 15.83 13.68 -2.32
N GLU A 423 16.91 13.64 -1.54
CA GLU A 423 17.28 12.54 -0.67
C GLU A 423 17.60 13.15 0.69
N ALA A 424 16.89 12.73 1.73
CA ALA A 424 17.11 13.16 3.10
C ALA A 424 17.22 11.92 4.00
N SER A 425 18.15 11.94 4.94
CA SER A 425 18.29 10.89 5.95
C SER A 425 18.43 11.49 7.33
N GLY A 426 17.91 10.80 8.33
CA GLY A 426 18.08 11.15 9.73
C GLY A 426 16.93 10.67 10.60
N SER A 427 16.92 11.17 11.83
CA SER A 427 15.72 11.12 12.67
C SER A 427 14.58 11.94 12.03
N TYR A 428 13.34 11.71 12.47
CA TYR A 428 12.18 12.48 12.00
C TYR A 428 12.38 14.00 12.08
N ASP A 429 12.95 14.50 13.17
CA ASP A 429 13.23 15.92 13.37
C ASP A 429 14.28 16.48 12.38
N SER A 430 15.23 15.64 11.99
CA SER A 430 16.32 16.02 11.09
C SER A 430 15.82 16.03 9.65
N ILE A 431 15.04 15.02 9.27
CA ILE A 431 14.42 14.90 7.95
C ILE A 431 13.50 16.09 7.68
N GLY A 432 12.63 16.45 8.62
CA GLY A 432 11.70 17.56 8.46
C GLY A 432 12.39 18.90 8.18
N LYS A 433 13.62 19.10 8.68
CA LYS A 433 14.44 20.29 8.45
C LYS A 433 15.29 20.20 7.17
N ALA A 434 15.59 18.99 6.71
CA ALA A 434 16.42 18.72 5.53
C ALA A 434 15.65 18.82 4.21
N ILE A 435 14.32 18.74 4.23
CA ILE A 435 13.47 18.90 3.05
C ILE A 435 13.47 20.38 2.62
N SER A 436 14.33 20.73 1.66
CA SER A 436 14.35 22.04 1.03
C SER A 436 14.42 21.91 -0.48
N PHE A 437 13.55 22.66 -1.18
CA PHE A 437 13.57 22.73 -2.63
C PHE A 437 14.38 23.94 -3.08
N ASN A 438 15.33 23.72 -3.98
CA ASN A 438 16.11 24.78 -4.61
C ASN A 438 16.01 24.64 -6.13
N SER A 439 15.46 25.65 -6.81
CA SER A 439 15.31 25.64 -8.26
C SER A 439 16.64 25.55 -9.01
N LYS A 440 17.76 25.92 -8.39
CA LYS A 440 19.11 25.80 -8.96
C LYS A 440 19.59 24.35 -9.09
N ASP A 441 19.00 23.44 -8.31
CA ASP A 441 19.35 22.02 -8.34
C ASP A 441 18.56 21.27 -9.43
N ILE A 442 17.67 21.94 -10.16
CA ILE A 442 16.98 21.35 -11.30
C ILE A 442 17.98 21.26 -12.46
N VAL A 443 18.23 20.04 -12.92
CA VAL A 443 19.15 19.80 -14.05
C VAL A 443 18.34 19.63 -15.33
N GLN A 444 18.66 20.44 -16.34
CA GLN A 444 18.07 20.33 -17.68
C GLN A 444 18.95 19.47 -18.60
N THR A 445 18.32 18.63 -19.42
CA THR A 445 19.00 17.74 -20.38
C THR A 445 18.21 17.68 -21.68
N SER A 446 18.91 17.73 -22.82
CA SER A 446 18.32 17.41 -24.12
C SER A 446 18.88 16.09 -24.64
N THR A 447 18.01 15.23 -25.16
CA THR A 447 18.35 13.91 -25.70
C THR A 447 17.39 13.54 -26.83
N TRP A 448 17.52 12.33 -27.37
CA TRP A 448 16.75 11.87 -28.53
C TRP A 448 16.31 10.43 -28.29
N GLY A 449 15.12 10.08 -28.75
CA GLY A 449 14.59 8.72 -28.70
C GLY A 449 14.26 8.16 -30.08
N VAL A 450 14.24 6.83 -30.18
CA VAL A 450 13.84 6.11 -31.40
C VAL A 450 12.82 5.03 -31.05
N ASP A 451 11.69 5.05 -31.76
CA ASP A 451 10.61 4.09 -31.62
C ASP A 451 10.38 3.37 -32.96
N VAL A 452 10.04 2.08 -32.90
CA VAL A 452 9.81 1.21 -34.06
C VAL A 452 8.53 0.41 -33.85
N GLY A 453 7.70 0.36 -34.88
CA GLY A 453 6.42 -0.32 -34.88
C GLY A 453 6.29 -1.35 -35.98
N LEU A 454 5.54 -2.41 -35.71
CA LEU A 454 5.11 -3.43 -36.66
C LEU A 454 3.61 -3.67 -36.50
N VAL A 455 2.91 -3.87 -37.62
CA VAL A 455 1.50 -4.24 -37.65
C VAL A 455 1.28 -5.34 -38.68
N TYR A 456 0.39 -6.28 -38.38
CA TYR A 456 -0.02 -7.32 -39.30
C TYR A 456 -1.55 -7.46 -39.33
N VAL A 457 -2.11 -7.43 -40.53
CA VAL A 457 -3.54 -7.66 -40.80
C VAL A 457 -3.65 -8.89 -41.71
N PRO A 458 -4.13 -10.04 -41.21
CA PRO A 458 -4.16 -11.27 -41.98
C PRO A 458 -5.19 -11.21 -43.12
N THR A 459 -4.91 -11.92 -44.22
CA THR A 459 -5.86 -12.00 -45.35
C THR A 459 -7.18 -12.67 -44.99
N PHE A 460 -7.18 -13.63 -44.06
CA PHE A 460 -8.39 -14.33 -43.63
C PHE A 460 -9.35 -13.47 -42.81
N SER A 461 -8.88 -12.34 -42.24
CA SER A 461 -9.72 -11.41 -41.47
C SER A 461 -9.14 -10.00 -41.48
N LYS A 462 -9.77 -9.10 -42.24
CA LYS A 462 -9.40 -7.67 -42.28
C LYS A 462 -9.73 -6.91 -40.99
N ASN A 463 -10.53 -7.53 -40.13
CA ASN A 463 -10.99 -6.97 -38.87
C ASN A 463 -10.08 -7.32 -37.70
N LEU A 464 -9.15 -8.27 -37.89
CA LEU A 464 -8.17 -8.68 -36.89
C LEU A 464 -6.85 -7.96 -37.16
N ILE A 465 -6.25 -7.40 -36.13
CA ILE A 465 -5.00 -6.65 -36.24
C ILE A 465 -4.08 -7.10 -35.11
N PHE A 466 -2.84 -7.42 -35.46
CA PHE A 466 -1.76 -7.63 -34.51
C PHE A 466 -0.78 -6.47 -34.59
N GLY A 467 -0.30 -6.02 -33.44
CA GLY A 467 0.68 -4.96 -33.33
C GLY A 467 1.83 -5.37 -32.41
N LEU A 468 3.02 -4.87 -32.71
CA LEU A 468 4.20 -4.96 -31.86
C LEU A 468 4.92 -3.61 -31.94
N VAL A 469 5.30 -3.05 -30.80
CA VAL A 469 6.03 -1.80 -30.73
C VAL A 469 7.22 -1.93 -29.81
N GLY A 470 8.34 -1.32 -30.21
CA GLY A 470 9.49 -1.06 -29.36
C GLY A 470 9.71 0.44 -29.24
N LYS A 471 9.70 0.98 -28.02
CA LYS A 471 9.97 2.40 -27.74
C LYS A 471 11.31 2.60 -27.06
N ASN A 472 11.88 3.79 -27.22
CA ASN A 472 13.14 4.21 -26.62
C ASN A 472 14.27 3.22 -26.88
N LEU A 473 14.37 2.68 -28.10
CA LEU A 473 15.32 1.60 -28.42
C LEU A 473 16.78 1.99 -28.17
N ASN A 474 17.08 3.28 -28.20
CA ASN A 474 18.39 3.85 -27.90
C ASN A 474 18.60 4.24 -26.42
N ALA A 475 17.64 3.97 -25.53
CA ALA A 475 17.67 4.28 -24.09
C ALA A 475 18.14 5.72 -23.77
N PRO A 476 17.33 6.75 -24.10
CA PRO A 476 17.68 8.15 -23.85
C PRO A 476 17.97 8.41 -22.37
N LYS A 477 18.87 9.35 -22.06
CA LYS A 477 19.31 9.63 -20.68
C LYS A 477 18.92 11.03 -20.24
N ILE A 478 18.36 11.15 -19.04
CA ILE A 478 17.98 12.40 -18.38
C ILE A 478 18.84 12.57 -17.12
N LYS A 479 19.53 13.70 -17.00
CA LYS A 479 20.34 13.98 -15.80
C LYS A 479 19.48 14.62 -14.70
N THR A 480 19.80 14.32 -13.45
CA THR A 480 19.32 15.01 -12.25
C THR A 480 20.51 15.56 -11.47
N ASN A 481 20.27 16.27 -10.37
CA ASN A 481 21.30 16.71 -9.42
C ASN A 481 22.06 15.57 -8.73
N LYS A 482 21.54 14.35 -8.73
CA LYS A 482 22.12 13.20 -7.99
C LYS A 482 22.52 12.04 -8.90
N LYS A 483 21.72 11.72 -9.91
CA LYS A 483 21.96 10.56 -10.79
C LYS A 483 21.48 10.82 -12.21
N THR A 484 21.81 9.90 -13.12
CA THR A 484 21.24 9.89 -14.47
C THR A 484 20.15 8.83 -14.51
N ILE A 485 18.97 9.21 -15.00
CA ILE A 485 17.83 8.34 -15.18
C ILE A 485 17.76 7.98 -16.66
N GLU A 486 17.74 6.69 -16.96
CA GLU A 486 17.60 6.18 -18.31
C GLU A 486 16.11 5.94 -18.62
N LEU A 487 15.63 6.49 -19.73
CA LEU A 487 14.35 6.12 -20.31
C LEU A 487 14.53 4.77 -21.01
N ASN A 488 14.42 3.67 -20.29
CA ASN A 488 14.78 2.39 -20.89
C ASN A 488 13.79 1.94 -21.97
N ARG A 489 14.15 0.84 -22.63
CA ARG A 489 13.44 0.28 -23.78
C ARG A 489 12.13 -0.36 -23.35
N GLN A 490 11.04 -0.03 -24.01
CA GLN A 490 9.73 -0.66 -23.77
C GLN A 490 9.37 -1.53 -24.97
N VAL A 491 8.78 -2.71 -24.72
CA VAL A 491 8.29 -3.60 -25.79
C VAL A 491 6.88 -4.06 -25.43
N ARG A 492 5.93 -3.80 -26.32
CA ARG A 492 4.51 -4.11 -26.10
C ARG A 492 3.91 -4.76 -27.35
N ALA A 493 3.11 -5.79 -27.12
CA ALA A 493 2.30 -6.41 -28.15
C ALA A 493 0.83 -6.08 -27.93
N GLY A 494 0.06 -6.05 -29.02
CA GLY A 494 -1.35 -5.78 -28.99
C GLY A 494 -2.12 -6.56 -30.05
N VAL A 495 -3.40 -6.78 -29.77
CA VAL A 495 -4.37 -7.35 -30.71
C VAL A 495 -5.65 -6.54 -30.66
N SER A 496 -6.28 -6.32 -31.82
CA SER A 496 -7.62 -5.77 -31.88
C SER A 496 -8.51 -6.53 -32.85
N TYR A 497 -9.80 -6.54 -32.56
CA TYR A 497 -10.81 -7.17 -33.39
C TYR A 497 -12.06 -6.30 -33.50
N SER A 498 -12.44 -5.97 -34.72
CA SER A 498 -13.59 -5.11 -35.02
C SER A 498 -14.81 -5.90 -35.54
N LEU A 499 -15.99 -5.55 -35.05
CA LEU A 499 -17.28 -6.09 -35.48
C LEU A 499 -18.16 -4.99 -36.08
N TRP A 500 -19.14 -5.40 -36.89
CA TRP A 500 -20.22 -4.55 -37.42
C TRP A 500 -19.73 -3.22 -38.03
N LYS A 501 -18.72 -3.30 -38.91
CA LYS A 501 -18.07 -2.13 -39.54
C LYS A 501 -17.51 -1.16 -38.49
N GLU A 502 -16.76 -1.68 -37.52
CA GLU A 502 -16.04 -0.93 -36.48
C GLU A 502 -16.92 -0.33 -35.37
N ARG A 503 -18.22 -0.65 -35.32
CA ARG A 503 -19.11 -0.21 -34.23
C ARG A 503 -18.79 -0.84 -32.88
N ILE A 504 -18.21 -2.04 -32.88
CA ILE A 504 -17.71 -2.69 -31.69
C ILE A 504 -16.27 -3.07 -31.93
N VAL A 505 -15.36 -2.62 -31.06
CA VAL A 505 -13.94 -2.94 -31.16
C VAL A 505 -13.45 -3.51 -29.85
N PHE A 506 -12.89 -4.70 -29.89
CA PHE A 506 -12.16 -5.29 -28.78
C PHE A 506 -10.67 -5.02 -28.98
N ALA A 507 -9.96 -4.67 -27.91
CA ALA A 507 -8.51 -4.55 -27.93
C ALA A 507 -7.90 -5.11 -26.66
N LEU A 508 -6.69 -5.65 -26.78
CA LEU A 508 -5.89 -6.16 -25.69
C LEU A 508 -4.42 -5.90 -25.99
N ASP A 509 -3.71 -5.35 -25.01
CA ASP A 509 -2.27 -5.10 -25.05
C ASP A 509 -1.58 -5.74 -23.84
N ALA A 510 -0.33 -6.14 -24.03
CA ALA A 510 0.52 -6.67 -22.97
C ALA A 510 1.97 -6.19 -23.12
N ASP A 511 2.55 -5.72 -22.01
CA ASP A 511 3.96 -5.43 -21.90
C ASP A 511 4.76 -6.74 -21.94
N LEU A 512 5.59 -6.90 -22.97
CA LEU A 512 6.42 -8.09 -23.13
C LEU A 512 7.64 -8.08 -22.20
N LEU A 513 8.08 -6.89 -21.80
CA LEU A 513 9.17 -6.67 -20.86
C LEU A 513 8.65 -5.86 -19.66
N ALA A 514 9.21 -6.12 -18.49
CA ALA A 514 8.94 -5.29 -17.33
C ALA A 514 9.58 -3.90 -17.49
N ASN A 515 8.84 -2.90 -17.07
CA ASN A 515 9.15 -1.49 -17.11
C ASN A 515 9.61 -1.06 -15.69
N GLN A 516 10.79 -0.45 -15.52
CA GLN A 516 11.14 0.32 -14.33
C GLN A 516 10.11 1.41 -13.97
N THR A 517 10.02 1.80 -12.71
CA THR A 517 9.31 3.02 -12.33
C THR A 517 10.28 4.02 -11.66
N LEU A 518 9.80 5.22 -11.32
CA LEU A 518 10.58 6.14 -10.48
C LEU A 518 10.57 5.75 -9.00
N SER A 519 9.66 4.86 -8.60
CA SER A 519 9.58 4.33 -7.25
C SER A 519 10.62 3.23 -7.04
N THR A 520 11.37 3.31 -5.95
CA THR A 520 12.26 2.21 -5.49
C THR A 520 11.45 1.10 -4.80
N VAL A 521 10.27 1.44 -4.26
CA VAL A 521 9.33 0.53 -3.59
C VAL A 521 8.56 -0.31 -4.62
N ARG A 522 8.24 0.28 -5.77
CA ARG A 522 7.67 -0.37 -6.95
C ARG A 522 8.63 -0.31 -8.13
N PRO A 523 9.79 -0.98 -8.05
CA PRO A 523 10.85 -0.79 -9.03
C PRO A 523 10.46 -1.26 -10.43
N TYR A 524 9.41 -2.08 -10.58
CA TYR A 524 8.96 -2.62 -11.85
C TYR A 524 7.44 -2.59 -11.99
N SER A 525 6.98 -2.47 -13.24
CA SER A 525 5.60 -2.56 -13.71
C SER A 525 5.56 -3.41 -14.98
N GLN A 526 4.56 -4.28 -15.14
CA GLN A 526 4.33 -5.03 -16.37
C GLN A 526 2.83 -5.19 -16.58
N MET A 527 2.27 -4.33 -17.43
CA MET A 527 0.83 -4.21 -17.61
C MET A 527 0.30 -5.22 -18.63
N ILE A 528 -0.86 -5.79 -18.32
CA ILE A 528 -1.78 -6.36 -19.29
C ILE A 528 -3.11 -5.62 -19.18
N GLY A 529 -3.72 -5.28 -20.30
CA GLY A 529 -4.99 -4.60 -20.27
C GLY A 529 -5.72 -4.67 -21.59
N GLY A 530 -7.02 -4.46 -21.52
CA GLY A 530 -7.88 -4.54 -22.69
C GLY A 530 -9.27 -4.02 -22.40
N GLY A 531 -10.05 -3.88 -23.46
CA GLY A 531 -11.38 -3.32 -23.37
C GLY A 531 -12.19 -3.46 -24.63
N VAL A 532 -13.40 -2.94 -24.54
CA VAL A 532 -14.38 -2.85 -25.61
C VAL A 532 -14.77 -1.40 -25.84
N MET A 533 -14.88 -1.02 -27.10
CA MET A 533 -15.37 0.28 -27.56
C MET A 533 -16.69 0.07 -28.30
N PHE A 534 -17.67 0.92 -28.03
CA PHE A 534 -18.95 1.00 -28.72
C PHE A 534 -19.06 2.35 -29.42
N ASP A 535 -18.75 2.37 -30.71
CA ASP A 535 -18.71 3.57 -31.53
C ASP A 535 -20.08 3.86 -32.16
N PHE A 536 -20.81 4.82 -31.60
CA PHE A 536 -22.05 5.35 -32.17
C PHE A 536 -21.79 6.72 -32.81
N LYS A 537 -22.64 7.11 -33.76
CA LYS A 537 -22.46 8.32 -34.60
C LYS A 537 -22.10 9.60 -33.83
N TYR A 538 -22.62 9.78 -32.63
CA TYR A 538 -22.45 11.00 -31.83
C TYR A 538 -21.80 10.74 -30.46
N VAL A 539 -21.72 9.48 -30.06
CA VAL A 539 -21.25 9.07 -28.74
C VAL A 539 -20.45 7.79 -28.89
N ASP A 540 -19.26 7.74 -28.31
CA ASP A 540 -18.52 6.50 -28.11
C ASP A 540 -18.45 6.18 -26.62
N LEU A 541 -18.70 4.92 -26.27
CA LEU A 541 -18.56 4.38 -24.92
C LEU A 541 -17.46 3.31 -24.89
N ARG A 542 -16.54 3.44 -23.95
CA ARG A 542 -15.44 2.50 -23.75
C ARG A 542 -15.44 1.96 -22.34
N PHE A 543 -15.14 0.68 -22.23
CA PHE A 543 -14.98 -0.02 -20.96
C PHE A 543 -13.79 -0.96 -21.08
N GLY A 544 -12.99 -1.05 -20.03
CA GLY A 544 -11.85 -1.95 -20.01
C GLY A 544 -11.33 -2.19 -18.61
N SER A 545 -10.31 -3.03 -18.53
CA SER A 545 -9.60 -3.31 -17.30
C SER A 545 -8.13 -3.55 -17.59
N MET A 546 -7.29 -3.28 -16.60
CA MET A 546 -5.86 -3.57 -16.65
C MET A 546 -5.35 -4.09 -15.31
N TYR A 547 -4.23 -4.78 -15.35
CA TYR A 547 -3.58 -5.38 -14.20
C TYR A 547 -2.06 -5.35 -14.38
N ASP A 548 -1.35 -5.03 -13.30
CA ASP A 548 0.11 -5.03 -13.26
C ASP A 548 0.63 -6.32 -12.61
N PHE A 549 1.33 -7.16 -13.38
CA PHE A 549 1.90 -8.41 -12.86
C PHE A 549 3.08 -8.21 -11.90
N ARG A 550 3.67 -7.01 -11.85
CA ARG A 550 4.84 -6.68 -11.04
C ARG A 550 4.50 -5.79 -9.87
N ASP A 551 3.23 -5.43 -9.71
CA ASP A 551 2.82 -4.62 -8.58
C ASP A 551 3.04 -5.36 -7.25
N THR A 552 3.78 -4.71 -6.35
CA THR A 552 4.06 -5.18 -5.00
C THR A 552 3.11 -4.57 -3.97
N THR A 553 2.24 -3.63 -4.38
CA THR A 553 1.41 -2.81 -3.49
C THR A 553 -0.07 -3.19 -3.46
N LYS A 554 -0.42 -4.33 -4.10
CA LYS A 554 -1.77 -4.92 -4.12
C LYS A 554 -2.85 -4.01 -4.69
N GLU A 555 -2.53 -3.21 -5.70
CA GLU A 555 -3.46 -2.32 -6.40
C GLU A 555 -4.66 -3.07 -6.98
N GLY A 556 -4.44 -4.34 -7.31
CA GLY A 556 -5.46 -5.22 -7.86
C GLY A 556 -5.81 -4.82 -9.29
N VAL A 557 -7.04 -5.14 -9.69
CA VAL A 557 -7.54 -4.80 -11.02
C VAL A 557 -7.91 -3.32 -11.07
N ILE A 558 -7.45 -2.64 -12.12
CA ILE A 558 -7.81 -1.28 -12.45
C ILE A 558 -8.93 -1.33 -13.48
N LEU A 559 -10.09 -0.74 -13.16
CA LEU A 559 -11.20 -0.59 -14.08
C LEU A 559 -11.07 0.73 -14.83
N THR A 560 -11.46 0.71 -16.09
CA THR A 560 -11.36 1.87 -16.98
C THR A 560 -12.68 2.11 -17.69
N GLY A 561 -13.02 3.38 -17.87
CA GLY A 561 -14.20 3.80 -18.61
C GLY A 561 -13.92 5.09 -19.35
N GLY A 562 -14.56 5.28 -20.49
CA GLY A 562 -14.45 6.52 -21.22
C GLY A 562 -15.68 6.82 -22.06
N ILE A 563 -15.94 8.09 -22.24
CA ILE A 563 -17.00 8.61 -23.11
C ILE A 563 -16.44 9.67 -24.04
N ASN A 564 -16.77 9.57 -25.31
CA ASN A 564 -16.52 10.61 -26.30
C ASN A 564 -17.87 11.15 -26.79
N ILE A 565 -18.00 12.47 -26.82
CA ILE A 565 -19.19 13.19 -27.26
C ILE A 565 -18.80 14.02 -28.49
N LEU A 566 -19.50 13.76 -29.60
CA LEU A 566 -19.36 14.49 -30.87
C LEU A 566 -17.95 14.45 -31.49
N GLY A 567 -17.09 13.51 -31.08
CA GLY A 567 -15.71 13.36 -31.54
C GLY A 567 -14.70 14.24 -30.80
N PHE A 568 -15.10 15.43 -30.36
CA PHE A 568 -14.18 16.44 -29.82
C PHE A 568 -14.11 16.48 -28.30
N LEU A 569 -15.13 16.10 -27.54
CA LEU A 569 -15.06 16.08 -26.08
C LEU A 569 -14.95 14.64 -25.61
N ASP A 570 -13.77 14.29 -25.11
CA ASP A 570 -13.45 12.95 -24.67
C ASP A 570 -13.05 12.98 -23.19
N ILE A 571 -13.63 12.11 -22.38
CA ILE A 571 -13.30 11.94 -20.96
C ILE A 571 -13.03 10.46 -20.72
N ALA A 572 -11.91 10.15 -20.07
CA ALA A 572 -11.58 8.81 -19.62
C ALA A 572 -11.16 8.82 -18.16
N VAL A 573 -11.59 7.79 -17.43
CA VAL A 573 -11.28 7.59 -16.01
C VAL A 573 -10.79 6.16 -15.82
N GLN A 574 -9.77 6.00 -14.98
CA GLN A 574 -9.26 4.71 -14.54
C GLN A 574 -9.20 4.73 -13.02
N SER A 575 -9.67 3.67 -12.37
CA SER A 575 -9.70 3.54 -10.91
C SER A 575 -9.49 2.10 -10.52
N ASN A 576 -8.71 1.85 -9.49
CA ASN A 576 -8.74 0.53 -8.85
C ASN A 576 -9.92 0.41 -7.89
N LEU A 577 -10.09 -0.78 -7.32
CA LEU A 577 -11.19 -1.13 -6.42
C LEU A 577 -10.85 -0.90 -4.93
N ASN A 578 -9.59 -0.59 -4.62
CA ASN A 578 -9.16 -0.35 -3.24
C ASN A 578 -9.52 1.07 -2.83
N LEU A 579 -10.69 1.24 -2.23
CA LEU A 579 -11.22 2.52 -1.79
C LEU A 579 -10.88 2.81 -0.33
N THR A 580 -10.33 3.99 -0.07
CA THR A 580 -10.04 4.50 1.27
C THR A 580 -10.94 5.69 1.56
N SER A 581 -11.66 5.65 2.69
CA SER A 581 -12.47 6.79 3.14
C SER A 581 -11.58 7.93 3.63
N ILE A 582 -11.99 9.19 3.43
CA ILE A 582 -11.26 10.38 3.93
C ILE A 582 -12.23 11.30 4.69
N PRO A 583 -12.57 10.96 5.94
CA PRO A 583 -13.57 11.68 6.75
C PRO A 583 -13.23 13.14 6.99
N GLN A 584 -11.94 13.53 6.92
CA GLN A 584 -11.45 14.89 7.14
C GLN A 584 -11.91 15.85 6.02
N ILE A 585 -12.16 15.34 4.82
CA ILE A 585 -12.68 16.12 3.69
C ILE A 585 -14.20 15.98 3.63
N SER A 586 -14.70 14.74 3.67
CA SER A 586 -16.14 14.46 3.70
C SER A 586 -16.37 13.04 4.18
N LYS A 587 -17.38 12.85 5.04
CA LYS A 587 -17.77 11.54 5.58
C LYS A 587 -18.07 10.49 4.52
N ASN A 588 -18.48 10.91 3.32
CA ASN A 588 -18.87 10.02 2.22
C ASN A 588 -17.86 9.99 1.07
N LEU A 589 -16.75 10.73 1.18
CA LEU A 589 -15.72 10.72 0.13
C LEU A 589 -14.81 9.51 0.33
N GLN A 590 -14.77 8.65 -0.68
CA GLN A 590 -13.84 7.55 -0.78
C GLN A 590 -12.96 7.78 -2.00
N LEU A 591 -11.65 7.67 -1.83
CA LEU A 591 -10.69 7.79 -2.91
C LEU A 591 -10.01 6.44 -3.16
N PRO A 592 -9.82 6.06 -4.42
CA PRO A 592 -9.06 4.87 -4.76
C PRO A 592 -7.57 5.07 -4.49
N SER A 593 -6.80 4.00 -4.31
CA SER A 593 -5.34 4.12 -4.22
C SER A 593 -4.68 4.35 -5.60
N TYR A 594 -5.43 4.17 -6.69
CA TYR A 594 -5.05 4.52 -8.06
C TYR A 594 -6.19 5.28 -8.75
N LEU A 595 -5.92 6.47 -9.29
CA LEU A 595 -6.85 7.23 -10.13
C LEU A 595 -6.11 7.87 -11.30
N ASN A 596 -6.64 7.72 -12.52
CA ASN A 596 -6.22 8.46 -13.69
C ASN A 596 -7.43 9.13 -14.33
N VAL A 597 -7.34 10.43 -14.60
CA VAL A 597 -8.38 11.19 -15.29
C VAL A 597 -7.79 11.88 -16.50
N LYS A 598 -8.44 11.72 -17.65
CA LYS A 598 -8.05 12.35 -18.90
C LYS A 598 -9.22 13.09 -19.53
N ILE A 599 -8.92 14.25 -20.10
CA ILE A 599 -9.82 15.06 -20.91
C ILE A 599 -9.12 15.37 -22.23
N GLY A 600 -9.79 15.16 -23.34
CA GLY A 600 -9.19 15.25 -24.65
C GLY A 600 -10.21 15.27 -25.76
N GLY A 601 -9.77 14.87 -26.95
CA GLY A 601 -10.61 14.72 -28.12
C GLY A 601 -9.82 14.72 -29.40
N GLY A 602 -10.52 14.63 -30.53
CA GLY A 602 -9.87 14.71 -31.82
C GLY A 602 -10.83 14.75 -32.99
N PHE A 603 -10.28 15.08 -34.15
CA PHE A 603 -11.00 15.09 -35.42
C PHE A 603 -10.25 14.22 -36.41
N SER A 604 -10.98 13.61 -37.35
CA SER A 604 -10.41 12.84 -38.45
C SER A 604 -11.10 13.22 -39.76
N TRP A 605 -10.32 13.36 -40.84
CA TRP A 605 -10.80 13.78 -42.16
C TRP A 605 -10.16 13.01 -43.32
#